data_AF-A0A1Y5Z3T3-F1
#
_entry.id   AF-A0A1Y5Z3T3-F1
#
_cell.length_a   1.000
_cell.length_b   1.000
_cell.length_c   1.000
_cell.angle_alpha   90.00
_cell.angle_beta   90.00
_cell.angle_gamma   90.00
#
_symmetry.space_group_name_H-M   'P 1'
#
loop_
_entity.id
_entity.type
_entity.pdbx_description
1 polymer ?
#
loop_
_entity_poly.entity_id
_entity_poly.type
_entity_poly.pdbx_seq_one_letter_code
_entity_poly.pdbx_strand_id
1 'polypeptide(L)'
;MKKKNLLVLGLATVTLLSYNNTSSAETTENMQIKESAIAYSSSSGYQEITSQFSSLMKRNSLLMAYAAYEAKQLNAPETAVTYFIEKVRTKGPWDYKWQYAGKYIYQGRNCTGEDLGNMHYGYVGRAGGFTPDLLKTAAGLYQIKSGTYKLEWISSYFDDPNDQAWINYGIQLWDNKSLSTSFTLTNSQPKFNQDVLYQEAVKKLSTSEKTTIKEEIKRIYEDSKGNK
;
A
#
# COMPACT_ATOMS: atom_id res chain seq x y z
N MET A 1 -31.91 17.52 -67.51
CA MET A 1 -33.33 17.93 -67.27
C MET A 1 -33.92 16.88 -66.32
N LYS A 2 -34.54 17.16 -65.17
CA LYS A 2 -35.37 18.28 -64.70
C LYS A 2 -34.95 18.74 -63.28
N LYS A 3 -35.26 20.01 -62.98
CA LYS A 3 -35.00 20.75 -61.75
C LYS A 3 -36.22 20.73 -60.80
N LYS A 4 -35.90 20.75 -59.49
CA LYS A 4 -36.48 21.48 -58.34
C LYS A 4 -37.96 21.31 -57.97
N ASN A 5 -38.18 20.96 -56.70
CA ASN A 5 -38.88 21.83 -55.74
C ASN A 5 -38.34 21.66 -54.32
N LEU A 6 -38.44 22.73 -53.55
CA LEU A 6 -37.81 23.08 -52.28
C LEU A 6 -38.88 23.14 -51.18
N LEU A 7 -38.58 22.72 -49.95
CA LEU A 7 -39.13 23.32 -48.73
C LEU A 7 -38.30 22.93 -47.49
N VAL A 8 -38.31 23.84 -46.52
CA VAL A 8 -37.29 24.18 -45.52
C VAL A 8 -37.84 23.92 -44.10
N LEU A 9 -36.95 23.94 -43.09
CA LEU A 9 -37.15 24.07 -41.62
C LEU A 9 -37.27 22.74 -40.85
N GLY A 10 -36.56 22.49 -39.74
CA GLY A 10 -35.71 23.36 -38.94
C GLY A 10 -34.82 22.57 -37.95
N LEU A 11 -33.72 23.21 -37.53
CA LEU A 11 -32.83 22.79 -36.45
C LEU A 11 -33.51 23.09 -35.10
N ALA A 12 -33.67 22.08 -34.25
CA ALA A 12 -34.02 22.27 -32.85
C ALA A 12 -32.78 22.01 -31.97
N THR A 13 -32.29 23.10 -31.40
CA THR A 13 -31.22 23.20 -30.40
C THR A 13 -31.63 22.57 -29.07
N VAL A 14 -30.76 21.75 -28.46
CA VAL A 14 -30.89 21.36 -27.05
C VAL A 14 -30.07 22.34 -26.22
N THR A 15 -30.78 23.17 -25.46
CA THR A 15 -30.22 24.23 -24.61
C THR A 15 -29.60 23.64 -23.35
N LEU A 16 -28.36 24.06 -23.07
CA LEU A 16 -27.65 23.83 -21.82
C LEU A 16 -28.28 24.73 -20.74
N LEU A 17 -28.87 24.15 -19.69
CA LEU A 17 -29.30 24.92 -18.52
C LEU A 17 -28.15 24.99 -17.52
N SER A 18 -27.47 26.14 -17.53
CA SER A 18 -26.68 26.67 -16.43
C SER A 18 -27.61 27.20 -15.34
N TYR A 19 -27.37 26.85 -14.08
CA TYR A 19 -27.84 27.66 -12.95
C TYR A 19 -26.63 28.20 -12.19
N ASN A 20 -26.53 29.53 -12.20
CA ASN A 20 -25.59 30.30 -11.42
C ASN A 20 -26.09 30.44 -9.98
N ASN A 21 -25.14 30.39 -9.04
CA ASN A 21 -25.31 30.81 -7.65
C ASN A 21 -25.56 32.31 -7.57
N THR A 22 -26.58 32.73 -6.82
CA THR A 22 -26.52 33.96 -6.01
C THR A 22 -27.25 33.78 -4.69
N SER A 23 -26.46 34.05 -3.64
CA SER A 23 -26.75 34.24 -2.23
C SER A 23 -28.13 34.81 -1.89
N SER A 24 -28.73 34.25 -0.83
CA SER A 24 -29.52 35.01 0.14
C SER A 24 -29.04 34.59 1.52
N ALA A 25 -28.53 35.57 2.26
CA ALA A 25 -28.16 35.45 3.66
C ALA A 25 -29.41 35.55 4.56
N GLU A 26 -29.26 35.11 5.81
CA GLU A 26 -30.22 34.97 6.93
C GLU A 26 -30.58 33.50 7.15
N THR A 27 -30.35 32.87 8.30
CA THR A 27 -29.96 33.38 9.63
C THR A 27 -29.20 32.28 10.35
N THR A 28 -28.24 32.70 11.17
CA THR A 28 -27.37 31.86 11.99
C THR A 28 -28.19 30.98 12.92
N GLU A 29 -28.36 29.70 12.59
CA GLU A 29 -28.55 28.67 13.59
C GLU A 29 -27.37 27.72 13.49
N ASN A 30 -26.56 27.80 14.54
CA ASN A 30 -25.30 27.11 14.73
C ASN A 30 -25.59 25.61 14.84
N MET A 31 -25.84 24.93 13.73
CA MET A 31 -25.87 23.48 13.69
C MET A 31 -24.42 23.00 13.68
N GLN A 32 -23.81 23.14 14.86
CA GLN A 32 -22.64 22.42 15.30
C GLN A 32 -22.85 20.98 14.85
N ILE A 33 -22.17 20.58 13.78
CA ILE A 33 -22.09 19.18 13.39
C ILE A 33 -21.47 18.51 14.62
N LYS A 34 -22.32 17.86 15.42
CA LYS A 34 -21.87 16.92 16.42
C LYS A 34 -21.07 15.90 15.63
N GLU A 35 -19.77 16.05 15.74
CA GLU A 35 -18.78 15.00 15.56
C GLU A 35 -19.26 13.86 16.47
N SER A 36 -20.19 13.06 15.97
CA SER A 36 -20.54 11.81 16.60
C SER A 36 -19.33 10.94 16.34
N ALA A 37 -18.44 10.89 17.32
CA ALA A 37 -17.61 9.73 17.52
C ALA A 37 -18.57 8.54 17.43
N ILE A 38 -18.60 7.90 16.25
CA ILE A 38 -19.24 6.60 16.12
C ILE A 38 -18.37 5.72 16.99
N ALA A 39 -18.77 5.60 18.25
CA ALA A 39 -18.33 4.53 19.13
C ALA A 39 -18.76 3.24 18.43
N TYR A 40 -17.88 2.70 17.58
CA TYR A 40 -17.91 1.30 17.24
C TYR A 40 -17.62 0.57 18.55
N SER A 41 -18.71 0.34 19.29
CA SER A 41 -18.78 -0.62 20.38
C SER A 41 -18.19 -1.92 19.86
N SER A 42 -16.96 -2.23 20.26
CA SER A 42 -16.30 -3.49 19.96
C SER A 42 -17.00 -4.57 20.77
N SER A 43 -18.07 -5.12 20.21
CA SER A 43 -18.95 -6.09 20.85
C SER A 43 -18.32 -7.48 21.11
N SER A 44 -17.00 -7.63 21.15
CA SER A 44 -16.35 -8.95 21.30
C SER A 44 -14.88 -8.97 21.72
N GLY A 45 -14.31 -7.86 22.23
CA GLY A 45 -12.89 -7.81 22.61
C GLY A 45 -11.91 -7.69 21.43
N TYR A 46 -12.41 -7.36 20.25
CA TYR A 46 -11.61 -7.02 19.07
C TYR A 46 -11.30 -5.52 19.03
N GLN A 47 -10.06 -5.15 18.73
CA GLN A 47 -9.63 -3.76 18.59
C GLN A 47 -9.69 -3.31 17.11
N GLU A 48 -10.39 -2.22 16.82
CA GLU A 48 -10.37 -1.59 15.48
C GLU A 48 -9.01 -0.92 15.25
N ILE A 49 -8.33 -1.27 14.15
CA ILE A 49 -6.99 -0.75 13.83
C ILE A 49 -6.83 -0.28 12.38
N THR A 50 -7.93 -0.13 11.62
CA THR A 50 -7.86 0.13 10.18
C THR A 50 -6.99 1.34 9.86
N SER A 51 -7.25 2.48 10.51
CA SER A 51 -6.52 3.71 10.23
C SER A 51 -5.07 3.66 10.70
N GLN A 52 -4.82 3.07 11.88
CA GLN A 52 -3.47 2.93 12.44
C GLN A 52 -2.61 2.02 11.56
N PHE A 53 -3.11 0.82 11.24
CA PHE A 53 -2.35 -0.16 10.48
C PHE A 53 -2.18 0.25 9.01
N SER A 54 -3.18 0.94 8.43
CA SER A 54 -3.03 1.51 7.09
C SER A 54 -1.96 2.61 7.05
N SER A 55 -1.89 3.46 8.08
CA SER A 55 -0.84 4.48 8.16
C SER A 55 0.55 3.85 8.29
N LEU A 56 0.67 2.77 9.07
CA LEU A 56 1.88 1.96 9.19
C LEU A 56 2.29 1.35 7.84
N MET A 57 1.36 0.72 7.11
CA MET A 57 1.64 0.16 5.78
C MET A 57 2.07 1.23 4.77
N LYS A 58 1.42 2.41 4.77
CA LYS A 58 1.86 3.55 3.94
C LYS A 58 3.29 3.95 4.29
N ARG A 59 3.60 4.05 5.58
CA ARG A 59 4.94 4.46 6.03
C ARG A 59 6.01 3.47 5.62
N ASN A 60 5.75 2.17 5.80
CA ASN A 60 6.67 1.11 5.42
C ASN A 60 6.82 0.98 3.90
N SER A 61 5.77 1.29 3.13
CA SER A 61 5.83 1.37 1.67
C SER A 61 6.82 2.43 1.20
N LEU A 62 6.92 3.56 1.88
CA LEU A 62 7.92 4.60 1.58
C LEU A 62 9.34 4.11 1.87
N LEU A 63 9.55 3.42 3.01
CA LEU A 63 10.84 2.80 3.34
C LEU A 63 11.25 1.79 2.27
N MET A 64 10.31 0.92 1.88
CA MET A 64 10.56 -0.10 0.87
C MET A 64 10.82 0.49 -0.52
N ALA A 65 10.09 1.54 -0.92
CA ALA A 65 10.30 2.22 -2.19
C ALA A 65 11.68 2.86 -2.29
N TYR A 66 12.13 3.48 -1.20
CA TYR A 66 13.47 4.06 -1.10
C TYR A 66 14.54 2.98 -1.19
N ALA A 67 14.38 1.87 -0.46
CA ALA A 67 15.29 0.72 -0.52
C ALA A 67 15.39 0.12 -1.94
N ALA A 68 14.26 -0.05 -2.62
CA ALA A 68 14.22 -0.53 -4.01
C ALA A 68 14.93 0.41 -4.98
N TYR A 69 14.83 1.73 -4.76
CA TYR A 69 15.56 2.72 -5.56
C TYR A 69 17.07 2.61 -5.36
N GLU A 70 17.56 2.58 -4.12
CA GLU A 70 18.99 2.45 -3.81
C GLU A 70 19.57 1.14 -4.40
N ALA A 71 18.85 0.02 -4.28
CA ALA A 71 19.23 -1.26 -4.88
C ALA A 71 19.38 -1.16 -6.41
N LYS A 72 18.46 -0.44 -7.06
CA LYS A 72 18.53 -0.17 -8.50
C LYS A 72 19.74 0.70 -8.87
N GLN A 73 20.11 1.68 -8.04
CA GLN A 73 21.32 2.49 -8.28
C GLN A 73 22.61 1.66 -8.25
N LEU A 74 22.64 0.58 -7.45
CA LEU A 74 23.75 -0.37 -7.42
C LEU A 74 23.69 -1.42 -8.54
N ASN A 75 22.68 -1.35 -9.43
CA ASN A 75 22.37 -2.35 -10.43
C ASN A 75 22.22 -3.77 -9.83
N ALA A 76 21.59 -3.85 -8.65
CA ALA A 76 21.43 -5.07 -7.86
C ALA A 76 20.04 -5.14 -7.20
N PRO A 77 18.94 -5.22 -7.98
CA PRO A 77 17.56 -5.20 -7.47
C PRO A 77 17.25 -6.32 -6.46
N GLU A 78 17.97 -7.44 -6.51
CA GLU A 78 17.88 -8.54 -5.55
C GLU A 78 18.24 -8.11 -4.11
N THR A 79 19.05 -7.06 -3.94
CA THR A 79 19.40 -6.51 -2.62
C THR A 79 18.17 -5.91 -1.93
N ALA A 80 17.22 -5.36 -2.68
CA ALA A 80 15.95 -4.90 -2.14
C ALA A 80 15.09 -6.07 -1.64
N VAL A 81 15.13 -7.22 -2.32
CA VAL A 81 14.43 -8.42 -1.87
C VAL A 81 15.02 -8.93 -0.56
N THR A 82 16.36 -8.98 -0.46
CA THR A 82 17.03 -9.36 0.78
C THR A 82 16.74 -8.37 1.91
N TYR A 83 16.74 -7.07 1.63
CA TYR A 83 16.33 -6.04 2.58
C TYR A 83 14.92 -6.29 3.11
N PHE A 84 13.95 -6.50 2.21
CA PHE A 84 12.57 -6.77 2.55
C PHE A 84 12.44 -8.00 3.46
N ILE A 85 13.10 -9.09 3.07
CA ILE A 85 13.20 -10.34 3.83
C ILE A 85 13.79 -10.11 5.23
N GLU A 86 14.84 -9.29 5.37
CA GLU A 86 15.43 -8.96 6.68
C GLU A 86 14.47 -8.17 7.58
N LYS A 87 13.53 -7.40 7.00
CA LYS A 87 12.52 -6.65 7.76
C LYS A 87 11.37 -7.52 8.24
N VAL A 88 10.85 -8.41 7.39
CA VAL A 88 9.64 -9.22 7.66
C VAL A 88 9.91 -10.58 8.31
N ARG A 89 11.18 -11.01 8.40
CA ARG A 89 11.57 -12.25 9.10
C ARG A 89 11.17 -12.22 10.57
N THR A 90 11.14 -13.40 11.20
CA THR A 90 10.92 -13.54 12.64
C THR A 90 11.87 -12.64 13.45
N LYS A 91 11.30 -11.89 14.41
CA LYS A 91 11.95 -10.83 15.23
C LYS A 91 12.51 -9.65 14.41
N GLY A 92 12.15 -9.56 13.13
CA GLY A 92 12.42 -8.39 12.31
C GLY A 92 11.52 -7.21 12.72
N PRO A 93 11.88 -5.97 12.31
CA PRO A 93 11.10 -4.78 12.63
C PRO A 93 9.67 -4.80 12.07
N TRP A 94 9.40 -5.60 11.04
CA TRP A 94 8.07 -5.77 10.43
C TRP A 94 7.43 -7.13 10.75
N ASP A 95 7.91 -7.80 11.80
CA ASP A 95 7.28 -9.02 12.32
C ASP A 95 6.04 -8.69 13.16
N TYR A 96 4.91 -8.47 12.48
CA TYR A 96 3.67 -8.06 13.14
C TYR A 96 2.95 -9.22 13.83
N LYS A 97 3.27 -10.47 13.51
CA LYS A 97 2.75 -11.65 14.22
C LYS A 97 3.08 -11.58 15.71
N TRP A 98 4.28 -11.12 16.05
CA TRP A 98 4.71 -10.94 17.45
C TRP A 98 4.29 -9.60 18.06
N GLN A 99 4.23 -8.53 17.25
CA GLN A 99 3.87 -7.20 17.76
C GLN A 99 2.37 -7.04 18.05
N TYR A 100 1.51 -7.83 17.39
CA TYR A 100 0.05 -7.77 17.48
C TYR A 100 -0.52 -9.08 18.04
N ALA A 101 -0.41 -9.29 19.35
CA ALA A 101 -0.87 -10.51 20.03
C ALA A 101 -2.40 -10.57 20.30
N GLY A 102 -3.14 -9.50 19.95
CA GLY A 102 -4.58 -9.40 20.19
C GLY A 102 -5.46 -9.89 19.04
N LYS A 103 -6.75 -9.57 19.14
CA LYS A 103 -7.76 -9.75 18.11
C LYS A 103 -8.15 -8.38 17.55
N TYR A 104 -8.19 -8.26 16.23
CA TYR A 104 -8.31 -6.96 15.58
C TYR A 104 -9.38 -6.94 14.51
N ILE A 105 -9.88 -5.74 14.22
CA ILE A 105 -10.74 -5.46 13.07
C ILE A 105 -9.97 -4.57 12.11
N TYR A 106 -9.86 -5.01 10.86
CA TYR A 106 -9.29 -4.24 9.74
C TYR A 106 -10.29 -4.24 8.57
N GLN A 107 -10.76 -3.06 8.18
CA GLN A 107 -11.81 -2.82 7.18
C GLN A 107 -13.04 -3.73 7.40
N GLY A 108 -13.47 -3.85 8.67
CA GLY A 108 -14.62 -4.69 9.05
C GLY A 108 -14.34 -6.19 9.08
N ARG A 109 -13.10 -6.64 8.84
CA ARG A 109 -12.70 -8.06 8.91
C ARG A 109 -11.99 -8.35 10.23
N ASN A 110 -12.38 -9.45 10.87
CA ASN A 110 -11.65 -10.00 12.01
C ASN A 110 -10.29 -10.51 11.54
N CYS A 111 -9.23 -10.14 12.26
CA CYS A 111 -7.85 -10.51 11.95
C CYS A 111 -7.02 -10.66 13.23
N THR A 112 -5.92 -11.39 13.10
CA THR A 112 -4.87 -11.62 14.10
C THR A 112 -3.59 -10.89 13.69
N GLY A 113 -2.57 -10.89 14.56
CA GLY A 113 -1.25 -10.36 14.18
C GLY A 113 -0.62 -11.06 12.97
N GLU A 114 -0.90 -12.35 12.79
CA GLU A 114 -0.46 -13.14 11.64
C GLU A 114 -1.11 -12.65 10.34
N ASP A 115 -2.43 -12.51 10.34
CA ASP A 115 -3.19 -11.96 9.22
C ASP A 115 -2.71 -10.54 8.83
N LEU A 116 -2.42 -9.70 9.84
CA LEU A 116 -1.88 -8.35 9.65
C LEU A 116 -0.47 -8.38 9.06
N GLY A 117 0.38 -9.30 9.52
CA GLY A 117 1.72 -9.52 8.97
C GLY A 117 1.67 -9.94 7.50
N ASN A 118 0.82 -10.90 7.17
CA ASN A 118 0.60 -11.39 5.81
C ASN A 118 0.06 -10.29 4.88
N MET A 119 -0.90 -9.50 5.35
CA MET A 119 -1.43 -8.35 4.61
C MET A 119 -0.36 -7.28 4.36
N HIS A 120 0.43 -6.94 5.39
CA HIS A 120 1.52 -5.97 5.27
C HIS A 120 2.58 -6.48 4.28
N TYR A 121 2.95 -7.76 4.39
CA TYR A 121 3.90 -8.41 3.50
C TYR A 121 3.50 -8.23 2.03
N GLY A 122 2.24 -8.54 1.70
CA GLY A 122 1.70 -8.34 0.36
C GLY A 122 1.72 -6.87 -0.09
N TYR A 123 1.21 -5.96 0.74
CA TYR A 123 1.09 -4.54 0.39
C TYR A 123 2.44 -3.85 0.20
N VAL A 124 3.34 -3.97 1.18
CA VAL A 124 4.65 -3.31 1.17
C VAL A 124 5.59 -3.96 0.15
N GLY A 125 5.51 -5.27 -0.06
CA GLY A 125 6.26 -5.95 -1.10
C GLY A 125 5.93 -5.41 -2.50
N ARG A 126 4.63 -5.19 -2.80
CA ARG A 126 4.20 -4.58 -4.06
C ARG A 126 4.73 -3.14 -4.22
N ALA A 127 4.77 -2.38 -3.13
CA ALA A 127 5.37 -1.04 -3.09
C ALA A 127 6.88 -1.02 -3.37
N GLY A 128 7.58 -2.13 -3.11
CA GLY A 128 8.97 -2.35 -3.50
C GLY A 128 9.15 -2.72 -4.98
N GLY A 129 8.07 -2.87 -5.74
CA GLY A 129 8.10 -3.30 -7.14
C GLY A 129 8.09 -4.81 -7.35
N PHE A 130 7.89 -5.62 -6.29
CA PHE A 130 7.89 -7.08 -6.40
C PHE A 130 6.61 -7.59 -7.06
N THR A 131 6.71 -8.57 -7.95
CA THR A 131 5.53 -9.14 -8.61
C THR A 131 4.65 -9.92 -7.63
N PRO A 132 3.34 -10.05 -7.90
CA PRO A 132 2.47 -10.91 -7.09
C PRO A 132 3.00 -12.35 -7.01
N ASP A 133 3.55 -12.87 -8.09
CA ASP A 133 4.09 -14.24 -8.12
C ASP A 133 5.31 -14.38 -7.19
N LEU A 134 6.22 -13.41 -7.18
CA LEU A 134 7.35 -13.39 -6.24
C LEU A 134 6.88 -13.37 -4.78
N LEU A 135 5.83 -12.61 -4.49
CA LEU A 135 5.28 -12.48 -3.14
C LEU A 135 4.45 -13.69 -2.69
N LYS A 136 3.95 -14.50 -3.62
CA LYS A 136 3.16 -15.70 -3.30
C LYS A 136 3.98 -16.98 -3.32
N THR A 137 5.20 -16.93 -3.85
CA THR A 137 6.04 -18.12 -4.00
C THR A 137 7.26 -18.07 -3.07
N ALA A 138 7.26 -18.99 -2.11
CA ALA A 138 8.42 -19.28 -1.27
C ALA A 138 9.68 -19.52 -2.12
N ALA A 139 9.52 -20.21 -3.26
CA ALA A 139 10.60 -20.57 -4.17
C ALA A 139 11.32 -19.35 -4.75
N GLY A 140 10.61 -18.28 -5.13
CA GLY A 140 11.24 -17.07 -5.69
C GLY A 140 12.08 -16.33 -4.65
N LEU A 141 11.60 -16.25 -3.40
CA LEU A 141 12.34 -15.65 -2.29
C LEU A 141 13.51 -16.53 -1.83
N TYR A 142 13.31 -17.85 -1.87
CA TYR A 142 14.31 -18.83 -1.47
C TYR A 142 15.50 -18.85 -2.42
N GLN A 143 15.27 -18.79 -3.74
CA GLN A 143 16.33 -18.74 -4.76
C GLN A 143 17.27 -17.54 -4.57
N ILE A 144 16.75 -16.39 -4.11
CA ILE A 144 17.55 -15.19 -3.88
C ILE A 144 18.47 -15.35 -2.65
N LYS A 145 18.14 -16.26 -1.73
CA LYS A 145 18.74 -16.31 -0.39
C LYS A 145 19.33 -17.66 0.02
N SER A 146 19.27 -18.68 -0.84
CA SER A 146 19.79 -20.03 -0.58
C SER A 146 21.30 -20.11 -0.31
N GLY A 147 22.03 -18.99 -0.25
CA GLY A 147 23.44 -18.91 0.15
C GLY A 147 23.73 -18.60 1.61
N THR A 148 22.81 -17.98 2.40
CA THR A 148 23.24 -17.32 3.66
C THR A 148 22.33 -17.45 4.88
N TYR A 149 21.06 -17.89 4.77
CA TYR A 149 20.21 -18.02 5.97
C TYR A 149 19.19 -19.16 5.88
N LYS A 150 18.91 -19.80 7.03
CA LYS A 150 17.78 -20.72 7.17
C LYS A 150 16.46 -19.95 7.06
N LEU A 151 15.71 -20.23 6.00
CA LEU A 151 14.48 -19.56 5.62
C LEU A 151 13.21 -20.23 6.18
N GLU A 152 13.31 -20.92 7.30
CA GLU A 152 12.20 -21.64 7.95
C GLU A 152 10.99 -20.73 8.26
N TRP A 153 11.21 -19.42 8.40
CA TRP A 153 10.13 -18.45 8.56
C TRP A 153 9.38 -18.15 7.25
N ILE A 154 10.02 -18.27 6.08
CA ILE A 154 9.34 -18.04 4.80
C ILE A 154 8.28 -19.13 4.58
N SER A 155 8.57 -20.38 4.96
CA SER A 155 7.57 -21.45 4.89
C SER A 155 6.32 -21.15 5.70
N SER A 156 6.42 -20.42 6.83
CA SER A 156 5.25 -20.09 7.66
C SER A 156 4.38 -18.94 7.13
N TYR A 157 4.75 -18.33 6.01
CA TYR A 157 3.89 -17.36 5.31
C TYR A 157 3.09 -18.03 4.17
N PHE A 158 3.37 -19.31 3.89
CA PHE A 158 2.92 -20.00 2.69
C PHE A 158 2.36 -21.40 2.95
N ASP A 159 2.27 -21.81 4.22
CA ASP A 159 1.81 -23.14 4.63
C ASP A 159 0.31 -23.21 4.89
N ASP A 160 -0.35 -22.10 5.28
CA ASP A 160 -1.82 -22.04 5.43
C ASP A 160 -2.50 -21.32 4.23
N PRO A 161 -3.60 -21.86 3.66
CA PRO A 161 -4.45 -21.14 2.70
C PRO A 161 -4.91 -19.74 3.18
N ASN A 162 -5.07 -19.53 4.48
CA ASN A 162 -5.39 -18.24 5.08
C ASN A 162 -4.26 -17.23 4.90
N ASP A 163 -3.00 -17.64 5.01
CA ASP A 163 -1.85 -16.73 4.80
C ASP A 163 -1.84 -16.21 3.37
N GLN A 164 -2.06 -17.11 2.41
CA GLN A 164 -2.20 -16.75 0.99
C GLN A 164 -3.37 -15.79 0.77
N ALA A 165 -4.50 -15.97 1.45
CA ALA A 165 -5.64 -15.06 1.34
C ALA A 165 -5.30 -13.64 1.82
N TRP A 166 -4.58 -13.50 2.94
CA TRP A 166 -4.18 -12.20 3.48
C TRP A 166 -3.04 -11.55 2.71
N ILE A 167 -2.06 -12.32 2.20
CA ILE A 167 -1.05 -11.82 1.27
C ILE A 167 -1.72 -11.28 0.00
N ASN A 168 -2.65 -12.06 -0.57
CA ASN A 168 -3.44 -11.62 -1.72
C ASN A 168 -4.24 -10.35 -1.43
N TYR A 169 -4.84 -10.26 -0.24
CA TYR A 169 -5.58 -9.07 0.18
C TYR A 169 -4.66 -7.84 0.25
N GLY A 170 -3.47 -7.96 0.83
CA GLY A 170 -2.46 -6.90 0.83
C GLY A 170 -2.03 -6.46 -0.57
N ILE A 171 -1.80 -7.41 -1.47
CA ILE A 171 -1.49 -7.15 -2.89
C ILE A 171 -2.64 -6.36 -3.55
N GLN A 172 -3.89 -6.78 -3.34
CA GLN A 172 -5.07 -6.11 -3.88
C GLN A 172 -5.24 -4.70 -3.31
N LEU A 173 -4.99 -4.48 -2.02
CA LEU A 173 -5.03 -3.14 -1.41
C LEU A 173 -4.09 -2.17 -2.13
N TRP A 174 -2.91 -2.65 -2.53
CA TRP A 174 -1.94 -1.88 -3.32
C TRP A 174 -2.44 -1.65 -4.75
N ASP A 175 -2.72 -2.74 -5.48
CA ASP A 175 -3.06 -2.70 -6.90
C ASP A 175 -4.35 -1.92 -7.17
N ASN A 176 -5.34 -2.02 -6.27
CA ASN A 176 -6.64 -1.33 -6.38
C ASN A 176 -6.66 0.05 -5.72
N LYS A 177 -5.57 0.48 -5.06
CA LYS A 177 -5.49 1.76 -4.33
C LYS A 177 -6.56 1.90 -3.25
N SER A 178 -6.97 0.79 -2.64
CA SER A 178 -8.09 0.73 -1.69
C SER A 178 -7.64 0.76 -0.23
N LEU A 179 -6.45 1.31 0.03
CA LEU A 179 -5.95 1.42 1.39
C LEU A 179 -6.71 2.51 2.14
N SER A 180 -7.55 2.10 3.10
CA SER A 180 -8.35 2.99 3.93
C SER A 180 -7.46 3.98 4.68
N THR A 181 -7.64 5.27 4.43
CA THR A 181 -7.13 6.31 5.32
C THR A 181 -8.27 7.22 5.70
N SER A 182 -8.32 7.61 6.99
CA SER A 182 -9.02 8.82 7.45
C SER A 182 -8.42 10.12 6.87
N PHE A 183 -7.68 10.03 5.77
CA PHE A 183 -7.14 11.13 5.00
C PHE A 183 -7.41 10.80 3.52
N THR A 184 -8.33 11.55 2.93
CA THR A 184 -8.70 11.46 1.52
C THR A 184 -7.45 11.60 0.66
N LEU A 185 -7.00 10.51 0.04
CA LEU A 185 -6.11 10.62 -1.12
C LEU A 185 -7.01 11.06 -2.28
N THR A 186 -6.77 12.26 -2.78
CA THR A 186 -7.49 12.81 -3.93
C THR A 186 -7.38 11.85 -5.10
N ASN A 187 -8.55 11.44 -5.57
CA ASN A 187 -8.72 10.44 -6.60
C ASN A 187 -8.43 11.08 -7.96
N SER A 188 -7.16 11.15 -8.35
CA SER A 188 -6.71 11.45 -9.71
C SER A 188 -5.20 11.23 -9.78
N GLN A 189 -4.72 9.99 -9.84
CA GLN A 189 -3.38 9.72 -10.36
C GLN A 189 -3.37 8.40 -11.17
N PRO A 190 -2.92 8.44 -12.44
CA PRO A 190 -2.71 7.24 -13.26
C PRO A 190 -1.57 6.40 -12.65
N LYS A 191 -1.51 5.10 -12.98
CA LYS A 191 -0.49 4.09 -12.60
C LYS A 191 0.59 4.59 -11.62
N PHE A 192 0.59 4.10 -10.38
CA PHE A 192 1.64 4.41 -9.41
C PHE A 192 3.00 4.00 -10.00
N ASN A 193 3.75 4.98 -10.48
CA ASN A 193 5.12 4.78 -10.95
C ASN A 193 5.98 4.66 -9.68
N GLN A 194 6.86 3.66 -9.63
CA GLN A 194 7.87 3.52 -8.56
C GLN A 194 8.61 4.85 -8.31
N ASP A 195 8.81 5.64 -9.37
CA ASP A 195 9.42 6.96 -9.29
C ASP A 195 8.61 7.94 -8.43
N VAL A 196 7.27 7.94 -8.53
CA VAL A 196 6.40 8.84 -7.75
C VAL A 196 6.45 8.48 -6.26
N LEU A 197 6.41 7.19 -5.95
CA LEU A 197 6.50 6.70 -4.57
C LEU A 197 7.87 7.00 -3.96
N TYR A 198 8.94 6.84 -4.75
CA TYR A 198 10.29 7.24 -4.35
C TYR A 198 10.38 8.74 -4.07
N GLN A 199 9.83 9.61 -4.93
CA GLN A 199 9.81 11.06 -4.68
C GLN A 199 9.04 11.40 -3.40
N GLU A 200 7.95 10.69 -3.12
CA GLU A 200 7.23 10.84 -1.86
C GLU A 200 8.09 10.39 -0.66
N ALA A 201 8.82 9.28 -0.79
CA ALA A 201 9.74 8.80 0.23
C ALA A 201 10.86 9.82 0.50
N VAL A 202 11.46 10.41 -0.53
CA VAL A 202 12.49 11.45 -0.38
C VAL A 202 12.01 12.64 0.46
N LYS A 203 10.75 13.05 0.27
CA LYS A 203 10.11 14.17 0.96
C LYS A 203 9.70 13.83 2.40
N LYS A 204 9.20 12.63 2.65
CA LYS A 204 8.58 12.26 3.94
C LYS A 204 9.51 11.51 4.89
N LEU A 205 10.53 10.82 4.38
CA LEU A 205 11.52 10.13 5.20
C LEU A 205 12.54 11.12 5.76
N SER A 206 12.90 10.94 7.03
CA SER A 206 13.95 11.73 7.65
C SER A 206 15.32 11.44 7.02
N THR A 207 16.27 12.35 7.20
CA THR A 207 17.65 12.14 6.74
C THR A 207 18.26 10.88 7.35
N SER A 208 18.05 10.65 8.65
CA SER A 208 18.58 9.46 9.33
C SER A 208 18.05 8.16 8.73
N GLU A 209 16.76 8.09 8.43
CA GLU A 209 16.17 6.88 7.84
C GLU A 209 16.73 6.60 6.44
N LYS A 210 16.84 7.64 5.61
CA LYS A 210 17.43 7.50 4.27
C LYS A 210 18.88 7.02 4.34
N THR A 211 19.66 7.56 5.28
CA THR A 211 21.04 7.11 5.53
C THR A 211 21.07 5.64 5.95
N THR A 212 20.27 5.24 6.93
CA THR A 212 20.20 3.85 7.39
C THR A 212 19.83 2.89 6.26
N ILE A 213 18.80 3.21 5.46
CA ILE A 213 18.42 2.35 4.33
C ILE A 213 19.55 2.21 3.33
N LYS A 214 20.23 3.33 3.00
CA LYS A 214 21.35 3.33 2.07
C LYS A 214 22.51 2.47 2.56
N GLU A 215 22.84 2.55 3.85
CA GLU A 215 23.87 1.74 4.49
C GLU A 215 23.49 0.25 4.51
N GLU A 216 22.24 -0.09 4.85
CA GLU A 216 21.74 -1.47 4.86
C GLU A 216 21.77 -2.08 3.46
N ILE A 217 21.31 -1.36 2.43
CA ILE A 217 21.34 -1.82 1.04
C ILE A 217 22.78 -2.03 0.56
N LYS A 218 23.69 -1.10 0.89
CA LYS A 218 25.11 -1.23 0.55
C LYS A 218 25.74 -2.45 1.24
N ARG A 219 25.47 -2.67 2.53
CA ARG A 219 25.95 -3.84 3.27
C ARG A 219 25.47 -5.14 2.61
N ILE A 220 24.17 -5.25 2.32
CA ILE A 220 23.58 -6.42 1.67
C ILE A 220 24.24 -6.69 0.30
N TYR A 221 24.52 -5.64 -0.47
CA TYR A 221 25.21 -5.73 -1.75
C TYR A 221 26.65 -6.23 -1.62
N GLU A 222 27.38 -5.77 -0.61
CA GLU A 222 28.75 -6.22 -0.34
C GLU A 222 28.77 -7.69 0.11
N ASP A 223 27.86 -8.07 1.01
CA ASP A 223 27.68 -9.45 1.49
C ASP A 223 27.33 -10.42 0.34
N SER A 224 26.56 -9.98 -0.67
CA SER A 224 26.21 -10.83 -1.81
C SER A 224 27.37 -11.05 -2.80
N LYS A 225 28.38 -10.18 -2.79
CA LYS A 225 29.60 -10.33 -3.59
C LYS A 225 30.66 -11.19 -2.92
N GLY A 226 30.78 -11.12 -1.59
CA GLY A 226 31.75 -11.92 -0.84
C GLY A 226 31.43 -13.42 -0.77
N ASN A 227 30.19 -13.81 -1.10
CA ASN A 227 29.70 -15.19 -1.11
C ASN A 227 29.65 -15.82 -2.52
N LYS A 228 30.32 -15.22 -3.51
CA LYS A 228 30.53 -15.79 -4.86
C LYS A 228 31.99 -16.19 -5.03
#